data_AF-A0A363RMK5-F1
#
_entry.id   AF-A0A363RMK5-F1
#
_cell.length_a   1.000
_cell.length_b   1.000
_cell.length_c   1.000
_cell.angle_alpha   90.00
_cell.angle_beta   90.00
_cell.angle_gamma   90.00
#
_symmetry.space_group_name_H-M   'P 1'
#
loop_
_entity.id
_entity.type
_entity.pdbx_description
1 polymer ?
#
loop_
_entity_poly.entity_id
_entity_poly.type
_entity_poly.pdbx_seq_one_letter_code
_entity_poly.pdbx_strand_id
1 'polypeptide(L)'
;MIRHRNGFTLLEVMIVVAIVGLLASIALPAYQDYISRARISEGLALVADAKQELSTNGMDNESSLELTAKAWNESMGGMGRSSKYIKSILINNEFGEITVIFTPGVSSNAAEKSLVFSPQFRDGKGAAVTLPTYFSLTNPEGTLDWLCTSAAGSGAGTRAQLYGFTPPATIATLPAKLAPTECR
;
A
#
# COMPACT_ATOMS: atom_id res chain seq x y z
N MET A 1 39.90 56.34 2.09
CA MET A 1 39.60 55.46 0.95
C MET A 1 38.28 54.75 1.25
N ILE A 2 37.16 55.27 0.76
CA ILE A 2 35.83 54.71 1.04
C ILE A 2 35.59 53.60 0.03
N ARG A 3 35.60 52.35 0.50
CA ARG A 3 35.22 51.18 -0.30
C ARG A 3 33.76 51.34 -0.73
N HIS A 4 33.51 51.47 -2.03
CA HIS A 4 32.18 51.25 -2.59
C HIS A 4 31.78 49.80 -2.29
N ARG A 5 30.85 49.61 -1.36
CA ARG A 5 30.13 48.35 -1.22
C ARG A 5 29.16 48.25 -2.39
N ASN A 6 29.52 47.47 -3.40
CA ASN A 6 28.59 47.02 -4.44
C ASN A 6 27.53 46.16 -3.76
N GLY A 7 26.39 46.75 -3.42
CA GLY A 7 25.22 46.03 -2.88
C GLY A 7 24.38 45.42 -4.01
N PHE A 8 23.64 44.37 -3.68
CA PHE A 8 22.64 43.78 -4.58
C PHE A 8 21.57 44.80 -4.98
N THR A 9 21.17 44.80 -6.25
CA THR A 9 20.07 45.64 -6.72
C THR A 9 18.72 45.01 -6.36
N LEU A 10 17.70 45.85 -6.12
CA LEU A 10 16.32 45.37 -5.91
C LEU A 10 15.81 44.54 -7.09
N LEU A 11 16.23 44.90 -8.31
CA LEU A 11 15.88 44.20 -9.53
C LEU A 11 16.49 42.80 -9.61
N GLU A 12 17.76 42.63 -9.20
CA GLU A 12 18.38 41.29 -9.10
C GLU A 12 17.62 40.42 -8.10
N VAL A 13 17.28 40.95 -6.93
CA VAL A 13 16.57 40.18 -5.90
C VAL A 13 15.18 39.77 -6.39
N MET A 14 14.44 40.66 -7.08
CA MET A 14 13.11 40.33 -7.60
C MET A 14 13.16 39.23 -8.68
N ILE A 15 14.13 39.28 -9.59
CA ILE A 15 14.29 38.25 -10.63
C ILE A 15 14.65 36.91 -9.99
N VAL A 16 15.56 36.90 -9.02
CA VAL A 16 15.94 35.66 -8.31
C VAL A 16 14.75 35.06 -7.60
N VAL A 17 13.95 35.86 -6.87
CA VAL A 17 12.75 35.37 -6.18
C VAL A 17 11.73 34.82 -7.19
N ALA A 18 11.56 35.46 -8.35
CA ALA A 18 10.66 34.97 -9.39
C ALA A 18 11.08 33.61 -9.94
N ILE A 19 12.38 33.42 -10.23
CA ILE A 19 12.91 32.14 -10.74
C ILE A 19 12.80 31.04 -9.67
N VAL A 20 13.16 31.36 -8.42
CA VAL A 20 13.05 30.41 -7.30
C VAL A 20 11.59 30.00 -7.07
N GLY A 21 10.65 30.95 -7.16
CA GLY A 21 9.21 30.66 -7.04
C GLY A 21 8.71 29.67 -8.10
N LEU A 22 9.13 29.84 -9.36
CA LEU A 22 8.80 28.90 -10.44
C LEU A 22 9.36 27.51 -10.16
N LEU A 23 10.65 27.40 -9.83
CA LEU A 23 11.29 26.11 -9.55
C LEU A 23 10.66 25.41 -8.34
N ALA A 24 10.35 26.17 -7.28
CA ALA A 24 9.73 25.64 -6.06
C ALA A 24 8.34 25.03 -6.32
N SER A 25 7.55 25.62 -7.25
CA SER A 25 6.22 25.11 -7.59
C SER A 25 6.23 23.68 -8.15
N ILE A 26 7.31 23.28 -8.83
CA ILE A 26 7.49 21.94 -9.39
C ILE A 26 8.23 21.03 -8.40
N ALA A 27 9.23 21.56 -7.71
CA ALA A 27 10.08 20.79 -6.81
C ALA A 27 9.34 20.33 -5.53
N LEU A 28 8.49 21.18 -4.95
CA LEU A 28 7.82 20.89 -3.69
C LEU A 28 6.83 19.70 -3.79
N PRO A 29 5.92 19.63 -4.79
CA PRO A 29 5.03 18.47 -4.93
C PRO A 29 5.79 17.17 -5.18
N ALA A 30 6.87 17.22 -5.98
CA ALA A 30 7.69 16.04 -6.25
C ALA A 30 8.42 15.53 -4.99
N TYR A 31 8.96 16.45 -4.18
CA TYR A 31 9.59 16.10 -2.91
C TYR A 31 8.60 15.50 -1.91
N GLN A 32 7.38 16.06 -1.83
CA GLN A 32 6.31 15.49 -0.99
C GLN A 32 5.94 14.07 -1.41
N ASP A 33 5.78 13.81 -2.71
CA ASP A 33 5.51 12.48 -3.25
C ASP A 33 6.64 11.48 -2.91
N TYR A 34 7.91 11.92 -2.95
CA TYR A 34 9.06 11.09 -2.57
C TYR A 34 9.01 10.69 -1.10
N ILE A 35 8.79 11.66 -0.21
CA ILE A 35 8.66 11.41 1.23
C ILE A 35 7.46 10.52 1.53
N SER A 36 6.33 10.71 0.83
CA SER A 36 5.16 9.84 0.96
C SER A 36 5.48 8.38 0.63
N ARG A 37 6.20 8.10 -0.47
CA ARG A 37 6.61 6.73 -0.84
C ARG A 37 7.51 6.10 0.21
N ALA A 38 8.43 6.88 0.78
CA ALA A 38 9.32 6.41 1.82
C ALA A 38 8.52 5.99 3.08
N ARG A 39 7.59 6.83 3.53
CA ARG A 39 6.69 6.53 4.66
C ARG A 39 5.82 5.32 4.42
N ILE A 40 5.29 5.18 3.20
CA ILE A 40 4.48 4.02 2.79
C ILE A 40 5.32 2.75 2.89
N SER A 41 6.52 2.75 2.32
CA SER A 41 7.42 1.59 2.31
C SER A 41 7.84 1.18 3.73
N GLU A 42 8.10 2.15 4.61
CA GLU A 42 8.40 1.90 6.02
C GLU A 42 7.22 1.27 6.75
N GLY A 43 6.00 1.77 6.49
CA GLY A 43 4.78 1.22 7.09
C GLY A 43 4.48 -0.23 6.69
N LEU A 44 4.89 -0.63 5.48
CA LEU A 44 4.61 -1.96 4.94
C LEU A 44 5.39 -3.10 5.61
N ALA A 45 6.43 -2.81 6.40
CA ALA A 45 7.17 -3.84 7.15
C ALA A 45 6.24 -4.69 8.05
N LEU A 46 5.21 -4.09 8.63
CA LEU A 46 4.25 -4.75 9.53
C LEU A 46 3.24 -5.66 8.80
N VAL A 47 3.17 -5.57 7.47
CA VAL A 47 2.27 -6.43 6.68
C VAL A 47 2.78 -7.86 6.66
N ALA A 48 4.09 -8.07 6.78
CA ALA A 48 4.68 -9.40 6.83
C ALA A 48 4.10 -10.24 7.97
N ASP A 49 3.88 -9.63 9.14
CA ASP A 49 3.28 -10.29 10.30
C ASP A 49 1.86 -10.79 10.01
N ALA A 50 1.04 -9.96 9.35
CA ALA A 50 -0.32 -10.32 8.97
C ALA A 50 -0.35 -11.46 7.94
N LYS A 51 0.57 -11.43 6.97
CA LYS A 51 0.74 -12.49 5.97
C LYS A 51 1.16 -13.80 6.63
N GLN A 52 2.10 -13.73 7.57
CA GLN A 52 2.60 -14.89 8.29
C GLN A 52 1.50 -15.53 9.14
N GLU A 53 0.76 -14.71 9.90
CA GLU A 53 -0.37 -15.17 10.72
C GLU A 53 -1.41 -15.90 9.86
N LEU A 54 -1.80 -15.28 8.73
CA LEU A 54 -2.74 -15.91 7.79
C LEU A 54 -2.20 -17.22 7.25
N SER A 55 -0.93 -17.26 6.83
CA SER A 55 -0.32 -18.45 6.24
C SER A 55 -0.18 -19.62 7.22
N THR A 56 -0.08 -19.33 8.53
CA THR A 56 0.14 -20.34 9.57
C THR A 56 -1.18 -20.85 10.14
N ASN A 57 -2.15 -19.97 10.35
CA ASN A 57 -3.37 -20.29 11.12
C ASN A 57 -4.67 -20.17 10.31
N GLY A 58 -4.65 -19.47 9.18
CA GLY A 58 -5.86 -19.14 8.40
C GLY A 58 -6.03 -19.92 7.09
N MET A 59 -5.21 -20.94 6.84
CA MET A 59 -5.15 -21.65 5.54
C MET A 59 -5.79 -23.05 5.57
N ASP A 60 -6.34 -23.50 6.69
CA ASP A 60 -6.87 -24.87 6.79
C ASP A 60 -8.28 -24.99 6.19
N ASN A 61 -9.15 -24.03 6.52
CA ASN A 61 -10.55 -23.96 6.07
C ASN A 61 -11.13 -22.57 6.37
N GLU A 62 -12.36 -22.33 5.90
CA GLU A 62 -13.07 -21.05 6.08
C GLU A 62 -13.23 -20.66 7.56
N SER A 63 -13.49 -21.60 8.47
CA SER A 63 -13.61 -21.30 9.90
C SER A 63 -12.26 -20.90 10.52
N SER A 64 -11.16 -21.52 10.12
CA SER A 64 -9.81 -21.15 10.55
C SER A 64 -9.43 -19.74 10.09
N LEU A 65 -9.83 -19.38 8.85
CA LEU A 65 -9.66 -18.04 8.31
C LEU A 65 -10.44 -17.01 9.12
N GLU A 66 -11.73 -17.27 9.36
CA GLU A 66 -12.60 -16.35 10.10
C GLU A 66 -12.07 -16.10 11.52
N LEU A 67 -11.68 -17.16 12.24
CA LEU A 67 -11.12 -17.05 13.59
C LEU A 67 -9.80 -16.29 13.60
N THR A 68 -8.90 -16.58 12.66
CA THR A 68 -7.61 -15.90 12.53
C THR A 68 -7.79 -14.43 12.21
N ALA A 69 -8.65 -14.10 11.25
CA ALA A 69 -8.96 -12.73 10.86
C ALA A 69 -9.58 -11.96 12.03
N LYS A 70 -10.52 -12.57 12.76
CA LYS A 70 -11.14 -11.95 13.94
C LYS A 70 -10.13 -11.69 15.06
N ALA A 71 -9.34 -12.69 15.44
CA ALA A 71 -8.32 -12.57 16.49
C ALA A 71 -7.28 -11.50 16.14
N TRP A 72 -6.84 -11.46 14.87
CA TRP A 72 -5.98 -10.40 14.37
C TRP A 72 -6.67 -9.04 14.49
N ASN A 73 -7.86 -8.87 13.93
CA ASN A 73 -8.56 -7.59 13.86
C ASN A 73 -8.88 -7.01 15.25
N GLU A 74 -9.23 -7.84 16.23
CA GLU A 74 -9.54 -7.41 17.60
C GLU A 74 -8.30 -6.90 18.37
N SER A 75 -7.10 -7.29 17.94
CA SER A 75 -5.87 -6.82 18.58
C SER A 75 -5.67 -5.30 18.42
N MET A 76 -4.92 -4.70 19.36
CA MET A 76 -4.69 -3.25 19.41
C MET A 76 -5.98 -2.41 19.41
N GLY A 77 -7.05 -2.90 20.06
CA GLY A 77 -8.32 -2.17 20.16
C GLY A 77 -9.09 -2.10 18.84
N GLY A 78 -9.05 -3.17 18.04
CA GLY A 78 -9.76 -3.23 16.76
C GLY A 78 -8.95 -2.74 15.56
N MET A 79 -7.64 -2.52 15.71
CA MET A 79 -6.77 -1.99 14.65
C MET A 79 -5.87 -3.06 14.02
N GLY A 80 -5.80 -4.25 14.63
CA GLY A 80 -4.84 -5.29 14.27
C GLY A 80 -3.41 -4.89 14.61
N ARG A 81 -2.78 -4.13 13.71
CA ARG A 81 -1.48 -3.50 13.94
C ARG A 81 -1.52 -2.05 13.51
N SER A 82 -0.85 -1.20 14.27
CA SER A 82 -0.72 0.21 13.99
C SER A 82 0.71 0.69 14.24
N SER A 83 1.09 1.77 13.58
CA SER A 83 2.39 2.41 13.72
C SER A 83 2.26 3.90 13.38
N LYS A 84 3.39 4.61 13.32
CA LYS A 84 3.40 6.02 12.94
C LYS A 84 2.76 6.29 11.57
N TYR A 85 2.94 5.38 10.61
CA TYR A 85 2.45 5.54 9.23
C TYR A 85 1.27 4.62 8.90
N ILE A 86 0.97 3.65 9.77
CA ILE A 86 -0.14 2.70 9.61
C ILE A 86 -1.20 2.97 10.68
N LYS A 87 -2.42 3.30 10.25
CA LYS A 87 -3.58 3.41 11.13
C LYS A 87 -4.07 2.04 11.56
N SER A 88 -4.25 1.13 10.60
CA SER A 88 -4.69 -0.23 10.88
C SER A 88 -4.23 -1.21 9.80
N ILE A 89 -4.11 -2.48 10.19
CA ILE A 89 -3.94 -3.62 9.28
C ILE A 89 -5.03 -4.61 9.66
N LEU A 90 -6.00 -4.80 8.77
CA LEU A 90 -7.14 -5.67 9.03
C LEU A 90 -7.23 -6.76 7.97
N ILE A 91 -7.67 -7.94 8.36
CA ILE A 91 -7.84 -9.11 7.50
C ILE A 91 -9.34 -9.29 7.24
N ASN A 92 -9.73 -9.44 5.97
CA ASN A 92 -11.08 -9.83 5.59
C ASN A 92 -11.31 -11.30 5.94
N ASN A 93 -12.44 -11.60 6.58
CA ASN A 93 -12.79 -12.93 7.09
C ASN A 93 -13.21 -13.94 6.01
N GLU A 94 -13.56 -13.47 4.80
CA GLU A 94 -14.00 -14.33 3.69
C GLU A 94 -12.86 -14.60 2.70
N PHE A 95 -12.16 -13.56 2.26
CA PHE A 95 -11.13 -13.64 1.23
C PHE A 95 -9.70 -13.65 1.78
N GLY A 96 -9.50 -13.41 3.07
CA GLY A 96 -8.17 -13.25 3.69
C GLY A 96 -7.41 -12.01 3.24
N GLU A 97 -8.09 -11.08 2.55
CA GLU A 97 -7.49 -9.84 2.07
C GLU A 97 -7.03 -8.96 3.22
N ILE A 98 -5.74 -8.61 3.20
CA ILE A 98 -5.16 -7.73 4.20
C ILE A 98 -5.28 -6.30 3.70
N THR A 99 -6.12 -5.51 4.36
CA THR A 99 -6.28 -4.08 4.09
C THR A 99 -5.40 -3.29 5.03
N VAL A 100 -4.46 -2.55 4.46
CA VAL A 100 -3.54 -1.66 5.17
C VAL A 100 -4.06 -0.24 5.01
N ILE A 101 -4.47 0.40 6.10
CA ILE A 101 -4.91 1.79 6.11
C ILE A 101 -3.78 2.66 6.66
N PHE A 102 -3.34 3.65 5.87
CA PHE A 102 -2.31 4.59 6.26
C PHE A 102 -2.88 5.73 7.11
N THR A 103 -2.07 6.29 8.01
CA THR A 103 -2.46 7.46 8.80
C THR A 103 -2.70 8.69 7.90
N PRO A 104 -3.66 9.57 8.25
CA PRO A 104 -3.82 10.86 7.59
C PRO A 104 -2.48 11.63 7.58
N GLY A 105 -2.03 12.09 6.40
CA GLY A 105 -0.75 12.80 6.26
C GLY A 105 0.44 11.94 5.80
N VAL A 106 0.25 10.63 5.58
CA VAL A 106 1.19 9.83 4.77
C VAL A 106 1.24 10.35 3.33
N SER A 107 0.11 10.78 2.78
CA SER A 107 0.02 11.48 1.49
C SER A 107 -0.28 12.96 1.70
N SER A 108 0.06 13.81 0.73
CA SER A 108 -0.27 15.24 0.74
C SER A 108 -1.78 15.52 0.82
N ASN A 109 -2.62 14.53 0.53
CA ASN A 109 -4.06 14.58 0.77
C ASN A 109 -4.39 14.12 2.19
N ALA A 110 -5.24 14.87 2.89
CA ALA A 110 -5.66 14.57 4.26
C ALA A 110 -6.59 13.34 4.39
N ALA A 111 -7.01 12.73 3.28
CA ALA A 111 -7.81 11.51 3.29
C ALA A 111 -6.95 10.28 3.57
N GLU A 112 -7.50 9.34 4.34
CA GLU A 112 -6.92 8.02 4.53
C GLU A 112 -6.76 7.31 3.18
N LYS A 113 -5.67 6.54 3.08
CA LYS A 113 -5.34 5.76 1.89
C LYS A 113 -5.12 4.33 2.29
N SER A 114 -5.39 3.43 1.37
CA SER A 114 -5.28 2.00 1.60
C SER A 114 -4.53 1.29 0.48
N LEU A 115 -3.81 0.24 0.87
CA LEU A 115 -3.33 -0.83 0.00
C LEU A 115 -4.03 -2.13 0.41
N VAL A 116 -4.24 -3.02 -0.55
CA VAL A 116 -4.85 -4.32 -0.30
C VAL A 116 -3.86 -5.39 -0.75
N PHE A 117 -3.59 -6.35 0.15
CA PHE A 117 -2.84 -7.56 -0.16
C PHE A 117 -3.82 -8.72 -0.21
N SER A 118 -4.09 -9.21 -1.41
CA SER A 118 -4.98 -10.35 -1.64
C SER A 118 -4.15 -11.63 -1.68
N PRO A 119 -4.40 -12.58 -0.76
CA PRO A 119 -3.80 -13.89 -0.85
C PRO A 119 -4.50 -14.69 -1.94
N GLN A 120 -3.71 -15.35 -2.79
CA GLN A 120 -4.22 -16.21 -3.85
C GLN A 120 -3.42 -17.47 -3.89
N PHE A 121 -4.12 -18.58 -4.12
CA PHE A 121 -3.46 -19.86 -4.25
C PHE A 121 -3.22 -20.14 -5.73
N ARG A 122 -1.98 -20.49 -6.09
CA ARG A 122 -1.67 -20.99 -7.43
C ARG A 122 -1.99 -22.46 -7.47
N ASP A 123 -3.02 -22.85 -8.21
CA ASP A 123 -3.27 -24.27 -8.41
C ASP A 123 -2.08 -24.95 -9.13
N GLY A 124 -2.02 -26.28 -9.10
CA GLY A 124 -1.00 -27.05 -9.83
C GLY A 124 -0.98 -26.85 -11.35
N LYS A 125 -1.90 -26.04 -11.90
CA LYS A 125 -1.99 -25.67 -13.33
C LYS A 125 -1.62 -24.19 -13.57
N GLY A 126 -1.22 -23.45 -12.53
CA GLY A 126 -0.76 -22.07 -12.57
C GLY A 126 -1.86 -21.00 -12.47
N ALA A 127 -3.13 -21.38 -12.36
CA ALA A 127 -4.24 -20.44 -12.19
C ALA A 127 -4.27 -19.92 -10.74
N ALA A 128 -4.45 -18.61 -10.57
CA ALA A 128 -4.61 -18.01 -9.26
C ALA A 128 -6.07 -18.04 -8.82
N VAL A 129 -6.36 -18.67 -7.69
CA VAL A 129 -7.70 -18.78 -7.11
C VAL A 129 -7.77 -18.09 -5.75
N THR A 130 -8.96 -17.63 -5.37
CA THR A 130 -9.22 -17.03 -4.07
C THR A 130 -9.28 -18.09 -2.96
N LEU A 131 -9.13 -17.68 -1.70
CA LEU A 131 -9.20 -18.58 -0.55
C LEU A 131 -10.53 -19.35 -0.45
N PRO A 132 -11.72 -18.73 -0.63
CA PRO A 132 -12.97 -19.48 -0.65
C PRO A 132 -12.99 -20.60 -1.70
N THR A 133 -12.47 -20.32 -2.89
CA THR A 133 -12.37 -21.32 -3.96
C THR A 133 -11.41 -22.44 -3.56
N TYR A 134 -10.26 -22.08 -2.99
CA TYR A 134 -9.25 -23.02 -2.50
C TYR A 134 -9.82 -23.97 -1.44
N PHE A 135 -10.56 -23.47 -0.45
CA PHE A 135 -11.16 -24.31 0.61
C PHE A 135 -12.23 -25.27 0.09
N SER A 136 -12.80 -25.02 -1.10
CA SER A 136 -13.76 -25.92 -1.73
C SER A 136 -13.11 -27.08 -2.51
N LEU A 137 -11.78 -27.07 -2.68
CA LEU A 137 -11.06 -28.09 -3.44
C LEU A 137 -10.90 -29.38 -2.63
N THR A 138 -11.07 -30.52 -3.28
CA THR A 138 -10.98 -31.84 -2.64
C THR A 138 -9.53 -32.27 -2.36
N ASN A 139 -8.55 -31.75 -3.10
CA ASN A 139 -7.11 -31.94 -2.89
C ASN A 139 -6.37 -30.68 -3.38
N PRO A 140 -6.31 -29.62 -2.57
CA PRO A 140 -5.61 -28.41 -2.94
C PRO A 140 -4.10 -28.66 -3.05
N GLU A 141 -3.51 -28.41 -4.23
CA GLU A 141 -2.07 -28.45 -4.48
C GLU A 141 -1.60 -27.11 -5.04
N GLY A 142 -0.48 -26.58 -4.53
CA GLY A 142 0.00 -25.28 -4.95
C GLY A 142 0.75 -24.47 -3.90
N THR A 143 0.94 -23.18 -4.19
CA THR A 143 1.61 -22.23 -3.32
C THR A 143 0.76 -20.98 -3.09
N LEU A 144 0.87 -20.41 -1.88
CA LEU A 144 0.27 -19.13 -1.55
C LEU A 144 1.09 -17.98 -2.17
N ASP A 145 0.46 -17.24 -3.06
CA ASP A 145 0.97 -16.00 -3.64
C ASP A 145 0.23 -14.79 -3.07
N TRP A 146 0.89 -13.63 -3.10
CA TRP A 146 0.30 -12.37 -2.66
C TRP A 146 0.23 -11.36 -3.79
N LEU A 147 -0.98 -10.94 -4.14
CA LEU A 147 -1.20 -9.78 -4.99
C LEU A 147 -1.32 -8.52 -4.12
N CYS A 148 -0.46 -7.52 -4.33
CA CYS A 148 -0.68 -6.19 -3.79
C CYS A 148 -1.37 -5.30 -4.81
N THR A 149 -2.40 -4.56 -4.42
CA THR A 149 -3.08 -3.59 -5.28
C THR A 149 -3.16 -2.21 -4.63
N SER A 150 -3.01 -1.20 -5.48
CA SER A 150 -3.28 0.20 -5.21
C SER A 150 -4.56 0.62 -5.94
N ALA A 151 -4.87 1.92 -6.01
CA ALA A 151 -6.06 2.44 -6.69
C ALA A 151 -6.10 2.14 -8.21
N ALA A 152 -4.98 1.77 -8.83
CA ALA A 152 -4.99 1.25 -10.20
C ALA A 152 -5.71 -0.12 -10.31
N GLY A 153 -5.87 -0.82 -9.17
CA GLY A 153 -6.58 -2.08 -9.06
C GLY A 153 -5.90 -3.19 -9.85
N SER A 154 -6.71 -3.93 -10.61
CA SER A 154 -6.30 -5.09 -11.40
C SER A 154 -6.37 -4.85 -12.92
N GLY A 155 -6.30 -3.60 -13.36
CA GLY A 155 -6.45 -3.21 -14.77
C GLY A 155 -5.23 -3.51 -15.66
N ALA A 156 -5.27 -3.00 -16.90
CA ALA A 156 -4.20 -3.18 -17.88
C ALA A 156 -2.84 -2.68 -17.40
N GLY A 157 -1.82 -3.53 -17.55
CA GLY A 157 -0.45 -3.24 -17.15
C GLY A 157 -0.15 -3.43 -15.65
N THR A 158 -1.14 -3.81 -14.85
CA THR A 158 -0.94 -4.14 -13.43
C THR A 158 -0.38 -5.56 -13.27
N ARG A 159 0.22 -5.83 -12.11
CA ARG A 159 0.66 -7.20 -11.76
C ARG A 159 -0.50 -8.19 -11.75
N ALA A 160 -1.69 -7.75 -11.36
CA ALA A 160 -2.86 -8.61 -11.35
C ALA A 160 -3.13 -9.21 -12.73
N GLN A 161 -3.15 -8.36 -13.77
CA GLN A 161 -3.35 -8.82 -15.13
C GLN A 161 -2.16 -9.63 -15.67
N LEU A 162 -0.92 -9.16 -15.44
CA LEU A 162 0.29 -9.81 -15.99
C LEU A 162 0.49 -11.24 -15.49
N TYR A 163 0.12 -11.50 -14.23
CA TYR A 163 0.26 -12.80 -13.60
C TYR A 163 -1.09 -13.53 -13.46
N GLY A 164 -2.17 -13.03 -14.06
CA GLY A 164 -3.48 -13.68 -14.04
C GLY A 164 -4.06 -13.88 -12.64
N PHE A 165 -3.84 -12.92 -11.73
CA PHE A 165 -4.48 -12.91 -10.43
C PHE A 165 -5.94 -12.49 -10.54
N THR A 166 -6.78 -13.07 -9.68
CA THR A 166 -8.17 -12.66 -9.52
C THR A 166 -8.22 -11.25 -8.91
N PRO A 167 -9.07 -10.33 -9.39
CA PRO A 167 -9.24 -9.02 -8.76
C PRO A 167 -9.65 -9.16 -7.28
N PRO A 168 -9.07 -8.36 -6.37
CA PRO A 168 -9.51 -8.37 -4.98
C PRO A 168 -10.95 -7.86 -4.85
N ALA A 169 -11.67 -8.37 -3.87
CA ALA A 169 -12.99 -7.89 -3.48
C ALA A 169 -12.91 -6.46 -2.91
N THR A 170 -11.85 -6.17 -2.15
CA THR A 170 -11.60 -4.84 -1.58
C THR A 170 -10.80 -3.96 -2.54
N ILE A 171 -11.32 -2.76 -2.81
CA ILE A 171 -10.64 -1.78 -3.68
C ILE A 171 -9.71 -0.89 -2.85
N ALA A 172 -8.42 -0.93 -3.16
CA ALA A 172 -7.42 -0.04 -2.59
C ALA A 172 -7.59 1.41 -3.07
N THR A 173 -7.20 2.38 -2.23
CA THR A 173 -7.44 3.82 -2.51
C THR A 173 -6.15 4.64 -2.67
N LEU A 174 -4.99 4.05 -2.38
CA LEU A 174 -3.71 4.71 -2.55
C LEU A 174 -3.43 4.93 -4.05
N PRO A 175 -3.13 6.15 -4.52
CA PRO A 175 -2.78 6.38 -5.92
C PRO A 175 -1.58 5.52 -6.35
N ALA A 176 -1.69 4.83 -7.48
CA ALA A 176 -0.61 3.97 -7.99
C ALA A 176 0.72 4.70 -8.14
N LYS A 177 0.68 6.00 -8.45
CA LYS A 177 1.90 6.82 -8.47
C LYS A 177 2.65 6.71 -7.15
N LEU A 178 1.99 6.71 -5.98
CA LEU A 178 2.63 6.69 -4.66
C LEU A 178 2.92 5.27 -4.14
N ALA A 179 2.27 4.26 -4.71
CA ALA A 179 2.45 2.89 -4.30
C ALA A 179 3.86 2.35 -4.65
N PRO A 180 4.39 1.38 -3.87
CA PRO A 180 5.53 0.59 -4.28
C PRO A 180 5.30 -0.13 -5.61
N THR A 181 6.36 -0.49 -6.31
CA THR A 181 6.29 -1.11 -7.64
C THR A 181 5.50 -2.42 -7.67
N GLU A 182 5.56 -3.18 -6.58
CA GLU A 182 4.86 -4.43 -6.39
C GLU A 182 3.34 -4.27 -6.17
N CYS A 183 2.89 -3.05 -5.90
CA CYS A 183 1.48 -2.70 -5.65
C CYS A 183 0.85 -1.85 -6.76
N ARG A 184 1.59 -1.60 -7.86
CA ARG A 184 1.15 -0.77 -8.98
C ARG A 184 0.37 -1.54 -10.03
#